data_AF-A0A7Y0MUV5-F1
#
_entry.id   AF-A0A7Y0MUV5-F1
#
_cell.length_a   1.000
_cell.length_b   1.000
_cell.length_c   1.000
_cell.angle_alpha   90.00
_cell.angle_beta   90.00
_cell.angle_gamma   90.00
#
_symmetry.space_group_name_H-M   'P 1'
#
loop_
_entity.id
_entity.type
_entity.pdbx_description
1 polymer ?
#
loop_
_entity_poly.entity_id
_entity_poly.type
_entity_poly.pdbx_seq_one_letter_code
_entity_poly.pdbx_strand_id
1 'polypeptide(L)'
;MNTIDAATIVFQDVLGFDNPEFASAYVQLAYSDQAELDALWFDLNCDSMKTILANVIAERTGTLPTLVKAAIQTKPQFCNYSVMNHIAWQSLVNHAVSQKNAEITCFELAKIILMYPDCPKFSEACEYVMELGCDVPSDFRADFTVFFNETVSEYIEEEAKTDERE
;
A
#
# COMPACT_ATOMS: atom_id res chain seq x y z
N MET A 1 -6.52 -18.24 3.45
CA MET A 1 -6.74 -16.87 2.99
C MET A 1 -7.25 -16.94 1.56
N ASN A 2 -8.44 -16.42 1.30
CA ASN A 2 -8.96 -16.32 -0.06
C ASN A 2 -8.35 -15.09 -0.76
N THR A 3 -8.58 -14.94 -2.06
CA THR A 3 -8.01 -13.85 -2.89
C THR A 3 -8.54 -12.46 -2.48
N ILE A 4 -9.80 -12.36 -2.08
CA ILE A 4 -10.43 -11.08 -1.67
C ILE A 4 -9.85 -10.58 -0.35
N ASP A 5 -9.70 -11.45 0.64
CA ASP A 5 -9.09 -11.14 1.93
C ASP A 5 -7.65 -10.66 1.70
N ALA A 6 -6.91 -11.37 0.83
CA ALA A 6 -5.53 -11.01 0.50
C ALA A 6 -5.43 -9.63 -0.16
N ALA A 7 -6.29 -9.34 -1.14
CA ALA A 7 -6.33 -8.05 -1.81
C ALA A 7 -6.69 -6.92 -0.84
N THR A 8 -7.64 -7.16 0.07
CA THR A 8 -8.03 -6.22 1.12
C THR A 8 -6.85 -5.90 2.03
N ILE A 9 -6.09 -6.91 2.47
CA ILE A 9 -4.89 -6.73 3.31
C ILE A 9 -3.83 -5.89 2.58
N VAL A 10 -3.58 -6.16 1.29
CA VAL A 10 -2.61 -5.38 0.50
C VAL A 10 -3.07 -3.95 0.29
N PHE A 11 -4.37 -3.72 0.09
CA PHE A 11 -4.91 -2.36 -0.02
C PHE A 11 -4.84 -1.59 1.32
N GLN A 12 -5.16 -2.26 2.43
CA GLN A 12 -5.05 -1.70 3.77
C GLN A 12 -3.62 -1.26 4.11
N ASP A 13 -2.61 -1.98 3.63
CA ASP A 13 -1.21 -1.60 3.79
C ASP A 13 -0.88 -0.26 3.10
N VAL A 14 -1.43 -0.01 1.90
CA VAL A 14 -1.29 1.29 1.21
C VAL A 14 -1.91 2.44 2.01
N LEU A 15 -3.00 2.16 2.73
CA LEU A 15 -3.67 3.10 3.63
C LEU A 15 -2.96 3.30 4.98
N GLY A 16 -1.90 2.53 5.27
CA GLY A 16 -1.12 2.63 6.50
C GLY A 16 -1.54 1.69 7.63
N PHE A 17 -2.47 0.76 7.39
CA PHE A 17 -2.86 -0.20 8.41
C PHE A 17 -1.80 -1.29 8.58
N ASP A 18 -1.52 -1.64 9.84
CA ASP A 18 -0.65 -2.77 10.16
C ASP A 18 -1.42 -4.08 10.08
N ASN A 19 -0.99 -5.00 9.21
CA ASN A 19 -1.55 -6.34 9.18
C ASN A 19 -0.43 -7.39 9.22
N PRO A 20 -0.39 -8.28 10.24
CA PRO A 20 0.65 -9.30 10.36
C PRO A 20 0.63 -10.32 9.22
N GLU A 21 -0.49 -10.44 8.50
CA GLU A 21 -0.62 -11.34 7.35
C GLU A 21 -0.21 -10.71 6.01
N PHE A 22 0.23 -9.44 5.99
CA PHE A 22 0.58 -8.71 4.75
C PHE A 22 1.49 -9.51 3.82
N ALA A 23 2.65 -9.99 4.30
CA ALA A 23 3.56 -10.78 3.47
C ALA A 23 2.88 -12.01 2.86
N SER A 24 2.06 -12.72 3.64
CA SER A 24 1.33 -13.90 3.18
C SER A 24 0.27 -13.56 2.13
N ALA A 25 -0.39 -12.41 2.29
CA ALA A 25 -1.38 -11.87 1.36
C ALA A 25 -0.71 -11.44 0.03
N TYR A 26 0.38 -10.68 0.10
CA TYR A 26 1.12 -10.24 -1.08
C TYR A 26 1.63 -11.42 -1.91
N VAL A 27 2.24 -12.43 -1.26
CA VAL A 27 2.70 -13.65 -1.93
C VAL A 27 1.52 -14.46 -2.48
N GLN A 28 0.37 -14.48 -1.80
CA GLN A 28 -0.84 -15.13 -2.32
C GLN A 28 -1.25 -14.49 -3.65
N LEU A 29 -1.44 -13.17 -3.67
CA LEU A 29 -1.88 -12.43 -4.86
C LEU A 29 -0.87 -12.54 -6.00
N ALA A 30 0.43 -12.43 -5.71
CA ALA A 30 1.47 -12.55 -6.74
C ALA A 30 1.37 -13.88 -7.50
N TYR A 31 0.98 -14.97 -6.85
CA TYR A 31 0.85 -16.29 -7.47
C TYR A 31 -0.61 -16.73 -7.72
N SER A 32 -1.57 -15.80 -7.66
CA SER A 32 -2.96 -16.03 -8.08
C SER A 32 -3.11 -15.93 -9.61
N ASP A 33 -4.28 -16.34 -10.11
CA ASP A 33 -4.65 -16.13 -11.52
C ASP A 33 -5.05 -14.66 -11.75
N GLN A 34 -4.46 -14.03 -12.77
CA GLN A 34 -4.79 -12.66 -13.13
C GLN A 34 -6.27 -12.52 -13.52
N ALA A 35 -6.83 -13.51 -14.21
CA ALA A 35 -8.23 -13.48 -14.62
C ALA A 35 -9.20 -13.49 -13.42
N GLU A 36 -8.79 -14.11 -12.31
CA GLU A 36 -9.56 -14.08 -11.06
C GLU A 36 -9.52 -12.69 -10.42
N LEU A 37 -8.36 -12.02 -10.41
CA LEU A 37 -8.23 -10.65 -9.90
C LEU A 37 -9.01 -9.64 -10.75
N ASP A 38 -8.91 -9.77 -12.07
CA ASP A 38 -9.62 -8.91 -13.03
C ASP A 38 -11.14 -9.03 -12.85
N ALA A 39 -11.65 -10.25 -12.66
CA ALA A 39 -13.07 -10.51 -12.40
C ALA A 39 -13.56 -9.89 -11.08
N LEU A 40 -12.66 -9.71 -10.12
CA LEU A 40 -12.92 -9.06 -8.84
C LEU A 40 -12.68 -7.54 -8.88
N TRP A 41 -12.36 -6.99 -10.05
CA TRP A 41 -12.09 -5.55 -10.26
C TRP A 41 -10.94 -5.01 -9.41
N PHE A 42 -9.99 -5.86 -9.03
CA PHE A 42 -8.76 -5.42 -8.39
C PHE A 42 -7.75 -4.98 -9.45
N ASP A 43 -7.32 -3.72 -9.41
CA ASP A 43 -6.25 -3.20 -10.27
C ASP A 43 -4.86 -3.62 -9.74
N LEU A 44 -4.62 -4.93 -9.73
CA LEU A 44 -3.38 -5.56 -9.28
C LEU A 44 -2.80 -6.40 -10.41
N ASN A 45 -1.49 -6.28 -10.63
CA ASN A 45 -0.79 -7.05 -11.67
C ASN A 45 0.07 -8.16 -11.05
N CYS A 46 -0.37 -9.41 -11.19
CA CYS A 46 0.34 -10.58 -10.67
C CYS A 46 1.79 -10.65 -11.17
N ASP A 47 2.04 -10.35 -12.44
CA ASP A 47 3.39 -10.46 -13.02
C ASP A 47 4.36 -9.43 -12.45
N SER A 48 3.90 -8.18 -12.26
CA SER A 48 4.64 -7.13 -11.57
C SER A 48 4.95 -7.54 -10.13
N MET A 49 3.95 -8.07 -9.40
CA MET A 49 4.15 -8.55 -8.02
C MET A 49 5.17 -9.71 -7.96
N LYS A 50 5.10 -10.68 -8.88
CA LYS A 50 6.10 -11.75 -9.01
C LYS A 50 7.49 -11.20 -9.28
N THR A 51 7.59 -10.17 -10.13
CA THR A 51 8.86 -9.52 -10.46
C THR A 51 9.47 -8.85 -9.24
N ILE A 52 8.66 -8.15 -8.44
CA ILE A 52 9.10 -7.55 -7.17
C ILE A 52 9.61 -8.65 -6.22
N LEU A 53 8.84 -9.71 -6.01
CA LEU A 53 9.26 -10.84 -5.16
C LEU A 53 10.55 -11.52 -5.64
N ALA A 54 10.71 -11.68 -6.95
CA ALA A 54 11.91 -12.25 -7.53
C ALA A 54 13.14 -11.36 -7.30
N ASN A 55 13.00 -10.03 -7.43
CA ASN A 55 14.06 -9.08 -7.12
C ASN A 55 14.46 -9.15 -5.63
N VAL A 56 13.48 -9.20 -4.74
CA VAL A 56 13.69 -9.29 -3.29
C VAL A 56 14.47 -10.55 -2.89
N ILE A 57 14.14 -11.70 -3.47
CA ILE A 57 14.88 -12.95 -3.24
C ILE A 57 16.26 -12.92 -3.90
N ALA A 58 16.36 -12.39 -5.12
CA ALA A 58 17.61 -12.28 -5.86
C ALA A 58 18.65 -11.48 -5.10
N GLU A 59 18.27 -10.35 -4.51
CA GLU A 59 19.14 -9.51 -3.69
C GLU A 59 19.72 -10.27 -2.49
N ARG A 60 18.94 -11.16 -1.86
CA ARG A 60 19.39 -11.96 -0.72
C ARG A 60 20.23 -13.17 -1.09
N THR A 61 19.97 -13.77 -2.25
CA THR A 61 20.65 -15.00 -2.68
C THR A 61 21.84 -14.75 -3.60
N GLY A 62 21.99 -13.54 -4.14
CA GLY A 62 22.95 -13.23 -5.20
C GLY A 62 22.59 -13.87 -6.56
N THR A 63 21.35 -14.35 -6.71
CA THR A 63 20.84 -14.96 -7.95
C THR A 63 20.29 -13.88 -8.88
N LEU A 64 20.23 -14.14 -10.19
CA LEU A 64 19.55 -13.25 -11.14
C LEU A 64 18.02 -13.29 -10.94
N PRO A 65 17.32 -12.12 -10.88
CA PRO A 65 15.86 -12.08 -10.71
C PRO A 65 15.08 -12.87 -11.75
N THR A 66 15.56 -12.88 -12.99
CA THR A 66 14.94 -13.62 -14.10
C THR A 66 14.96 -15.13 -13.88
N LEU A 67 16.04 -15.66 -13.28
CA LEU A 67 16.14 -17.08 -12.92
C LEU A 67 15.23 -17.41 -11.74
N VAL A 68 15.17 -16.54 -10.74
CA VAL A 68 14.25 -16.70 -9.59
C VAL A 68 12.80 -16.71 -10.07
N LYS A 69 12.40 -15.74 -10.90
CA LYS A 69 11.05 -15.65 -11.47
C LYS A 69 10.70 -16.85 -12.34
N ALA A 70 11.67 -17.42 -13.08
CA ALA A 70 11.45 -18.62 -13.87
C ALA A 70 11.33 -19.89 -13.01
N ALA A 71 12.10 -19.98 -11.92
CA ALA A 71 12.11 -21.16 -11.05
C ALA A 71 10.89 -21.25 -10.11
N ILE A 72 10.27 -20.12 -9.78
CA ILE A 72 9.18 -20.03 -8.82
C ILE A 72 7.89 -19.61 -9.53
N GLN A 73 6.95 -20.55 -9.67
CA GLN A 73 5.68 -20.34 -10.35
C GLN A 73 4.46 -20.35 -9.42
N THR A 74 4.62 -20.82 -8.19
CA THR A 74 3.53 -20.95 -7.21
C THR A 74 3.97 -20.51 -5.81
N LYS A 75 3.00 -20.12 -4.98
CA LYS A 75 3.25 -19.80 -3.56
C LYS A 75 3.97 -20.91 -2.78
N PRO A 76 3.59 -22.19 -2.87
CA PRO A 76 4.34 -23.27 -2.19
C PRO A 76 5.81 -23.34 -2.63
N GLN A 77 6.10 -23.12 -3.91
CA GLN A 77 7.48 -23.08 -4.41
C GLN A 77 8.25 -21.89 -3.84
N PHE A 78 7.62 -20.72 -3.73
CA PHE A 78 8.22 -19.53 -3.12
C PHE A 78 8.62 -19.82 -1.66
N CYS A 79 7.68 -20.31 -0.86
CA CYS A 79 7.92 -20.64 0.54
C CYS A 79 9.03 -21.69 0.69
N ASN A 80 9.00 -22.76 -0.12
CA ASN A 80 10.01 -23.81 -0.07
C ASN A 80 11.40 -23.28 -0.46
N TYR A 81 11.48 -22.49 -1.53
CA TYR A 81 12.74 -21.88 -1.95
C TYR A 81 13.33 -20.99 -0.86
N SER A 82 12.50 -20.18 -0.20
CA SER A 82 12.95 -19.35 0.93
C SER A 82 13.49 -20.20 2.09
N VAL A 83 12.80 -21.29 2.45
CA VAL A 83 13.25 -22.20 3.52
C VAL A 83 14.59 -22.85 3.17
N MET A 84 14.74 -23.36 1.95
CA MET A 84 15.97 -24.02 1.48
C MET A 84 17.18 -23.08 1.45
N ASN A 85 16.94 -21.77 1.30
CA ASN A 85 17.97 -20.74 1.30
C ASN A 85 18.09 -20.01 2.65
N HIS A 86 17.46 -20.53 3.71
CA HIS A 86 17.47 -19.93 5.06
C HIS A 86 16.98 -18.47 5.11
N ILE A 87 16.00 -18.12 4.26
CA ILE A 87 15.43 -16.77 4.17
C ILE A 87 14.16 -16.69 5.01
N ALA A 88 14.14 -15.76 5.97
CA ALA A 88 12.93 -15.35 6.68
C ALA A 88 12.02 -14.48 5.79
N TRP A 89 11.37 -15.12 4.82
CA TRP A 89 10.69 -14.43 3.71
C TRP A 89 9.58 -13.48 4.16
N GLN A 90 8.85 -13.77 5.26
CA GLN A 90 7.81 -12.88 5.75
C GLN A 90 8.36 -11.52 6.18
N SER A 91 9.42 -11.54 6.99
CA SER A 91 10.12 -10.33 7.41
C SER A 91 10.73 -9.60 6.22
N LEU A 92 11.31 -10.34 5.28
CA LEU A 92 11.90 -9.78 4.06
C LEU A 92 10.86 -9.06 3.19
N VAL A 93 9.72 -9.70 2.93
CA VAL A 93 8.63 -9.12 2.13
C VAL A 93 8.03 -7.91 2.84
N ASN A 94 7.75 -8.00 4.14
CA ASN A 94 7.27 -6.84 4.91
C ASN A 94 8.24 -5.66 4.78
N HIS A 95 9.54 -5.87 4.94
CA HIS A 95 10.53 -4.79 4.85
C HIS A 95 10.66 -4.23 3.43
N ALA A 96 10.66 -5.07 2.41
CA ALA A 96 10.99 -4.66 1.04
C ALA A 96 9.78 -4.17 0.23
N VAL A 97 8.56 -4.51 0.64
CA VAL A 97 7.36 -4.36 -0.19
C VAL A 97 6.25 -3.56 0.48
N SER A 98 6.11 -3.62 1.82
CA SER A 98 5.07 -2.88 2.55
C SER A 98 5.19 -1.37 2.30
N GLN A 99 4.05 -0.73 2.08
CA GLN A 99 3.87 0.70 1.88
C GLN A 99 3.31 1.40 3.12
N LYS A 100 3.03 0.65 4.19
CA LYS A 100 2.44 1.14 5.44
C LYS A 100 3.12 2.41 5.96
N ASN A 101 4.46 2.40 5.98
CA ASN A 101 5.27 3.51 6.46
C ASN A 101 6.03 4.22 5.30
N ALA A 102 5.72 3.89 4.04
CA ALA A 102 6.39 4.50 2.90
C ALA A 102 5.81 5.90 2.64
N GLU A 103 6.65 6.85 2.25
CA GLU A 103 6.20 8.19 1.88
C GLU A 103 5.25 8.16 0.68
N ILE A 104 4.29 9.07 0.64
CA ILE A 104 3.42 9.26 -0.52
C ILE A 104 4.27 9.93 -1.62
N THR A 105 4.34 9.30 -2.79
CA THR A 105 5.29 9.70 -3.86
C THR A 105 4.64 10.40 -5.04
N CYS A 106 3.31 10.32 -5.17
CA CYS A 106 2.57 10.93 -6.28
C CYS A 106 1.15 11.34 -5.87
N PHE A 107 0.57 12.26 -6.63
CA PHE A 107 -0.75 12.80 -6.42
C PHE A 107 -1.86 11.75 -6.53
N GLU A 108 -1.74 10.79 -7.45
CA GLU A 108 -2.77 9.75 -7.62
C GLU A 108 -2.87 8.82 -6.40
N LEU A 109 -1.73 8.51 -5.76
CA LEU A 109 -1.74 7.77 -4.50
C LEU A 109 -2.38 8.60 -3.37
N ALA A 110 -2.04 9.89 -3.28
CA ALA A 110 -2.66 10.79 -2.31
C ALA A 110 -4.18 10.83 -2.47
N LYS A 111 -4.70 10.93 -3.70
CA LYS A 111 -6.14 10.91 -3.99
C LYS A 111 -6.82 9.63 -3.51
N ILE A 112 -6.21 8.47 -3.75
CA ILE A 112 -6.75 7.20 -3.27
C ILE A 112 -6.87 7.19 -1.75
N ILE A 113 -5.82 7.64 -1.05
CA ILE A 113 -5.79 7.70 0.42
C ILE A 113 -6.86 8.67 0.95
N LEU A 114 -7.03 9.84 0.31
CA LEU A 114 -8.03 10.85 0.70
C LEU A 114 -9.49 10.37 0.58
N MET A 115 -9.76 9.30 -0.17
CA MET A 115 -11.11 8.69 -0.21
C MET A 115 -11.46 7.94 1.09
N TYR A 116 -10.51 7.75 2.00
CA TYR A 116 -10.66 7.01 3.26
C TYR A 116 -10.23 7.89 4.44
N PRO A 117 -11.12 8.77 4.95
CA PRO A 117 -10.77 9.75 6.00
C PRO A 117 -10.28 9.12 7.31
N ASP A 118 -10.74 7.91 7.63
CA ASP A 118 -10.38 7.21 8.87
C ASP A 118 -9.05 6.43 8.77
N CYS A 119 -8.31 6.55 7.66
CA CYS A 119 -7.08 5.79 7.49
C CYS A 119 -5.86 6.47 8.15
N PRO A 120 -4.86 5.68 8.62
CA PRO A 120 -3.66 6.22 9.26
C PRO A 120 -2.88 7.25 8.42
N LYS A 121 -2.85 7.09 7.09
CA LYS A 121 -2.10 7.98 6.18
C LYS A 121 -2.90 9.18 5.69
N PHE A 122 -4.11 9.40 6.20
CA PHE A 122 -4.96 10.50 5.73
C PHE A 122 -4.29 11.86 5.89
N SER A 123 -3.68 12.13 7.06
CA SER A 123 -2.98 13.39 7.31
C SER A 123 -1.77 13.59 6.39
N GLU A 124 -0.99 12.53 6.14
CA GLU A 124 0.13 12.57 5.20
C GLU A 124 -0.34 12.88 3.77
N ALA A 125 -1.50 12.35 3.36
CA ALA A 125 -2.08 12.64 2.05
C ALA A 125 -2.56 14.09 1.94
N CYS A 126 -3.15 14.65 3.00
CA CYS A 126 -3.50 16.07 3.06
C CYS A 126 -2.25 16.94 2.93
N GLU A 127 -1.19 16.65 3.70
CA GLU A 127 0.09 17.36 3.63
C GLU A 127 0.71 17.28 2.23
N TYR A 128 0.68 16.08 1.61
CA TYR A 128 1.18 15.89 0.26
C TYR A 128 0.46 16.80 -0.74
N VAL A 129 -0.87 16.84 -0.70
CA VAL A 129 -1.67 17.67 -1.61
C VAL A 129 -1.41 19.16 -1.40
N MET A 130 -1.42 19.62 -0.14
CA MET A 130 -1.34 21.03 0.19
C MET A 130 0.07 21.61 0.02
N GLU A 131 1.11 20.84 0.35
CA GLU A 131 2.47 21.39 0.52
C GLU A 131 3.54 20.67 -0.31
N LEU A 132 3.60 19.34 -0.25
CA LEU A 132 4.79 18.60 -0.73
C LEU A 132 4.76 18.23 -2.21
N GLY A 133 3.59 17.83 -2.73
CA GLY A 133 3.47 17.19 -4.04
C GLY A 133 3.71 18.15 -5.20
N CYS A 134 4.82 17.99 -5.92
CA CYS A 134 5.12 18.86 -7.06
C CYS A 134 4.26 18.56 -8.30
N ASP A 135 3.59 17.41 -8.33
CA ASP A 135 2.73 16.91 -9.39
C ASP A 135 1.23 17.22 -9.17
N VAL A 136 0.89 17.88 -8.06
CA VAL A 136 -0.49 18.26 -7.73
C VAL A 136 -0.91 19.45 -8.63
N PRO A 137 -2.03 19.33 -9.38
CA PRO A 137 -2.55 20.44 -10.16
C PRO A 137 -2.86 21.67 -9.30
N SER A 138 -2.46 22.85 -9.77
CA SER A 138 -2.56 24.12 -9.04
C SER A 138 -3.98 24.41 -8.55
N ASP A 139 -4.96 24.20 -9.43
CA ASP A 139 -6.37 24.47 -9.16
C ASP A 139 -6.89 23.53 -8.07
N PHE A 140 -6.54 22.23 -8.17
CA PHE A 140 -6.91 21.25 -7.16
C PHE A 140 -6.30 21.57 -5.79
N ARG A 141 -5.01 21.95 -5.75
CA ARG A 141 -4.36 22.37 -4.51
C ARG A 141 -5.09 23.56 -3.89
N ALA A 142 -5.37 24.60 -4.67
CA ALA A 142 -6.04 25.78 -4.18
C ALA A 142 -7.42 25.45 -3.59
N ASP A 143 -8.23 24.70 -4.34
CA ASP A 143 -9.57 24.29 -3.91
C ASP A 143 -9.52 23.43 -2.64
N PHE A 144 -8.61 22.45 -2.60
CA PHE A 144 -8.46 21.56 -1.45
C PHE A 144 -7.97 22.29 -0.20
N THR A 145 -6.99 23.19 -0.33
CA THR A 145 -6.49 24.00 0.78
C THR A 145 -7.56 24.92 1.36
N VAL A 146 -8.39 25.55 0.50
CA VAL A 146 -9.53 26.37 0.96
C VAL A 146 -10.52 25.51 1.73
N PHE A 147 -10.97 24.40 1.14
CA PHE A 147 -11.90 23.46 1.76
C PHE A 147 -11.39 22.95 3.13
N PHE A 148 -10.12 22.56 3.21
CA PHE A 148 -9.53 22.04 4.44
C PHE A 148 -9.49 23.12 5.54
N ASN A 149 -9.05 24.34 5.20
CA ASN A 149 -8.97 25.44 6.15
C ASN A 149 -10.35 25.89 6.66
N GLU A 150 -11.36 25.92 5.79
CA GLU A 150 -12.74 26.22 6.18
C GLU A 150 -13.26 25.16 7.15
N THR A 151 -13.08 23.87 6.84
CA THR A 151 -13.51 22.75 7.69
C THR A 151 -12.85 22.79 9.07
N VAL A 152 -11.54 23.04 9.13
CA VAL A 152 -10.81 23.16 10.40
C VAL A 152 -11.29 24.37 11.21
N SER A 153 -11.54 25.51 10.56
CA SER A 153 -12.02 26.72 11.22
C SER A 153 -13.41 26.49 11.85
N GLU A 154 -14.32 25.86 11.11
CA GLU A 154 -15.65 25.49 11.61
C GLU A 154 -15.55 24.56 12.84
N TYR A 155 -14.69 23.53 12.78
CA TYR A 155 -14.49 22.60 13.88
C TYR A 155 -13.99 23.29 15.17
N ILE A 156 -13.01 24.20 15.04
CA ILE A 156 -12.48 24.97 16.18
C ILE A 156 -13.56 25.87 16.80
N GLU A 157 -14.39 26.51 15.98
CA GLU A 157 -15.49 27.33 16.47
C GLU A 157 -16.58 26.52 17.19
N GLU A 158 -16.82 25.27 16.79
CA GLU A 158 -17.77 24.37 17.44
C GLU A 158 -17.24 23.84 18.78
N GLU A 159 -15.96 23.45 18.87
CA GLU A 159 -15.34 23.06 20.14
C GLU A 159 -15.37 24.21 21.15
N ALA A 160 -15.01 25.43 20.73
CA ALA A 160 -15.04 26.60 21.61
C ALA A 160 -16.43 26.91 22.19
N LYS A 161 -17.51 26.66 21.44
CA LYS A 161 -18.90 26.83 21.91
C LYS A 161 -19.36 25.72 22.85
N THR A 162 -18.69 24.57 22.84
CA THR A 162 -19.02 23.41 23.66
C THR A 162 -18.37 23.53 25.04
N ASP A 163 -17.13 24.02 25.10
CA ASP A 163 -16.41 24.31 26.35
C ASP A 163 -17.04 25.44 27.17
N GLU A 164 -17.70 26.42 26.54
CA GLU A 164 -18.42 27.50 27.25
C GLU A 164 -19.74 27.04 27.91
N ARG A 165 -20.16 25.78 27.69
CA ARG A 165 -21.41 25.21 28.22
C ARG A 165 -21.21 24.24 29.39
N GLU A 166 -19.97 23.89 29.74
CA GLU A 166 -19.61 23.09 30.93
C GLU A 166 -19.23 23.98 32.13
#